data_AF-A0A5E6N6Y7-F1
#
_entry.id   AF-A0A5E6N6Y7-F1
#
_cell.length_a   1.000
_cell.length_b   1.000
_cell.length_c   1.000
_cell.angle_alpha   90.00
_cell.angle_beta   90.00
_cell.angle_gamma   90.00
#
_symmetry.space_group_name_H-M   'P 1'
#
loop_
_entity.id
_entity.type
_entity.pdbx_description
1 polymer ?
#
loop_
_entity_poly.entity_id
_entity_poly.type
_entity_poly.pdbx_seq_one_letter_code
_entity_poly.pdbx_strand_id
1 'polypeptide(L)'
;MSQEHEIVVVAPNENKSASSSALTLDRALQPIEIKKNFYSVDATPSDCVHLALSGLLDEAFDLVVTGINFGPNLGDDVVYSGTVAGAIEGRFLGLPSLAFHWQLERQAF
;
A
#
# COMPACT_ATOMS: atom_id res chain seq x y z
N MET A 1 -2.10 -0.03 -16.54
CA MET A 1 -1.35 1.14 -16.03
C MET A 1 0.09 1.17 -16.53
N SER A 2 0.83 0.05 -16.54
CA SER A 2 2.26 0.04 -16.93
C SER A 2 2.59 0.27 -18.41
N GLN A 3 1.59 0.47 -19.28
CA GLN A 3 1.83 0.70 -20.71
C GLN A 3 2.02 2.19 -21.04
N GLU A 4 1.55 3.08 -20.18
CA GLU A 4 1.59 4.54 -20.37
C GLU A 4 2.20 5.29 -19.18
N HIS A 5 2.50 4.58 -18.09
CA HIS A 5 3.02 5.16 -16.85
C HIS A 5 4.21 4.36 -16.33
N GLU A 6 5.16 5.06 -15.71
CA GLU A 6 6.19 4.45 -14.88
C GLU A 6 5.57 4.02 -13.56
N ILE A 7 5.87 2.79 -13.14
CA ILE A 7 5.30 2.19 -11.94
C ILE A 7 6.44 1.69 -11.06
N VAL A 8 6.36 2.09 -9.79
CA VAL A 8 7.11 1.49 -8.70
C VAL A 8 6.12 0.79 -7.77
N VAL A 9 6.48 -0.42 -7.35
CA VAL A 9 5.68 -1.23 -6.43
C VAL A 9 6.49 -1.43 -5.16
N VAL A 10 5.96 -1.00 -4.02
CA VAL A 10 6.49 -1.31 -2.69
C VAL A 10 5.39 -2.02 -1.92
N ALA A 11 5.63 -3.26 -1.51
CA ALA A 11 4.61 -4.10 -0.90
C ALA A 11 5.14 -4.89 0.30
N PRO A 12 4.25 -5.24 1.25
CA PRO A 12 4.58 -6.20 2.30
C PRO A 12 5.04 -7.53 1.74
N ASN A 13 6.04 -8.15 2.36
CA ASN A 13 6.52 -9.49 1.99
C ASN A 13 5.56 -10.62 2.38
N GLU A 14 4.66 -10.36 3.32
CA GLU A 14 3.66 -11.30 3.85
C GLU A 14 2.29 -10.63 3.93
N ASN A 15 1.25 -11.44 4.11
CA ASN A 15 -0.09 -10.92 4.31
C ASN A 15 -0.18 -10.17 5.66
N LYS A 16 -0.53 -8.89 5.61
CA LYS A 16 -0.73 -8.01 6.79
C LYS A 16 -2.20 -7.60 6.97
N SER A 17 -3.16 -8.51 6.74
CA SER A 17 -4.58 -8.28 7.04
C SER A 17 -4.78 -7.68 8.43
N ALA A 18 -5.69 -6.70 8.54
CA ALA A 18 -6.03 -5.99 9.78
C ALA A 18 -4.85 -5.23 10.46
N SER A 19 -3.81 -4.88 9.72
CA SER A 19 -2.71 -4.04 10.21
C SER A 19 -3.09 -2.57 10.47
N SER A 20 -4.27 -2.12 10.01
CA SER A 20 -4.72 -0.73 10.10
C SER A 20 -3.61 0.25 9.66
N SER A 21 -3.52 1.42 10.30
CA SER A 21 -2.54 2.48 9.99
C SER A 21 -1.27 2.41 10.83
N ALA A 22 -0.85 1.21 11.25
CA ALA A 22 0.36 1.07 12.06
C ALA A 22 1.61 1.48 11.26
N LEU A 23 2.54 2.17 11.92
CA LEU A 23 3.89 2.43 11.41
C LEU A 23 4.90 1.70 12.29
N THR A 24 5.89 1.07 11.66
CA THR A 24 6.96 0.33 12.35
C THR A 24 8.03 1.32 12.81
N LEU A 25 8.12 1.56 14.12
CA LEU A 25 9.06 2.52 14.72
C LEU A 25 10.12 1.85 15.61
N ASP A 26 9.94 0.58 15.95
CA ASP A 26 10.74 -0.18 16.90
C ASP A 26 11.92 -0.94 16.26
N ARG A 27 11.99 -0.98 14.93
CA ARG A 27 13.07 -1.60 14.17
C ARG A 27 13.30 -0.93 12.83
N ALA A 28 14.49 -1.11 12.27
CA ALA A 28 14.81 -0.67 10.92
C ALA A 28 14.10 -1.57 9.89
N LEU A 29 13.46 -0.94 8.90
CA LEU A 29 12.88 -1.62 7.76
C LEU A 29 13.95 -1.82 6.68
N GLN A 30 13.94 -3.00 6.04
CA GLN A 30 14.91 -3.37 5.01
C GLN A 30 14.20 -3.76 3.71
N PRO A 31 13.96 -2.80 2.80
CA PRO A 31 13.39 -3.08 1.49
C PRO A 31 14.34 -3.92 0.64
N ILE A 32 13.79 -4.90 -0.08
CA ILE A 32 14.52 -5.76 -1.01
C ILE A 32 13.94 -5.57 -2.40
N GLU A 33 14.75 -5.13 -3.36
CA GLU A 33 14.35 -5.08 -4.75
C GLU A 33 14.33 -6.50 -5.35
N ILE A 34 13.14 -7.01 -5.66
CA ILE A 34 12.94 -8.36 -6.22
C ILE A 34 12.93 -8.37 -7.75
N LYS A 35 12.69 -7.21 -8.35
CA LYS A 35 12.72 -6.93 -9.79
C LYS A 35 12.81 -5.41 -9.95
N LYS A 36 13.33 -4.93 -11.08
CA LYS A 36 13.36 -3.49 -11.42
C LYS A 36 12.05 -2.80 -11.04
N ASN A 37 12.11 -1.84 -10.12
CA ASN A 37 11.00 -1.04 -9.58
C ASN A 37 9.97 -1.83 -8.73
N PHE A 38 10.33 -3.01 -8.22
CA PHE A 38 9.50 -3.84 -7.34
C PHE A 38 10.26 -4.17 -6.07
N TYR A 39 9.73 -3.69 -4.95
CA TYR A 39 10.33 -3.81 -3.62
C TYR A 39 9.41 -4.60 -2.69
N SER A 40 10.01 -5.54 -1.97
CA SER A 40 9.38 -6.32 -0.91
C SER A 40 9.91 -5.85 0.43
N VAL A 41 9.04 -5.57 1.39
CA VAL A 41 9.42 -5.07 2.72
C VAL A 41 8.68 -5.85 3.79
N ASP A 42 9.34 -6.25 4.86
CA ASP A 42 8.63 -6.75 6.06
C ASP A 42 8.07 -5.57 6.86
N ALA A 43 6.95 -5.02 6.40
CA ALA A 43 6.33 -3.84 6.99
C ALA A 43 4.81 -3.81 6.74
N THR A 44 4.13 -2.80 7.28
CA THR A 44 2.71 -2.55 7.00
C THR A 44 2.52 -1.87 5.64
N PRO A 45 1.29 -1.80 5.11
CA PRO A 45 1.01 -1.01 3.91
C PRO A 45 1.34 0.48 4.07
N SER A 46 1.10 1.07 5.25
CA SER A 46 1.47 2.46 5.54
C SER A 46 2.98 2.66 5.51
N ASP A 47 3.74 1.74 6.12
CA ASP A 47 5.21 1.77 6.06
C ASP A 47 5.72 1.71 4.62
N CYS A 48 5.11 0.89 3.77
CA CYS A 48 5.51 0.77 2.36
C CYS A 48 5.36 2.11 1.62
N VAL A 49 4.25 2.81 1.85
CA VAL A 49 4.02 4.14 1.26
C VAL A 49 4.97 5.18 1.87
N HIS A 50 5.11 5.18 3.20
CA HIS A 50 5.98 6.11 3.91
C HIS A 50 7.44 5.99 3.46
N LEU A 51 7.96 4.76 3.36
CA LEU A 51 9.30 4.47 2.87
C LEU A 51 9.50 4.94 1.43
N ALA A 52 8.56 4.61 0.54
CA ALA A 52 8.64 4.98 -0.87
C ALA A 52 8.75 6.50 -1.05
N LEU A 53 7.98 7.26 -0.27
CA LEU A 53 7.89 8.72 -0.42
C LEU A 53 8.91 9.51 0.41
N SER A 54 9.49 8.92 1.46
CA SER A 54 10.31 9.65 2.45
C SER A 54 11.80 9.34 2.41
N GLY A 55 12.28 8.55 1.44
CA GLY A 55 13.72 8.38 1.23
C GLY A 55 14.19 7.01 0.73
N LEU A 56 13.30 6.07 0.41
CA LEU A 56 13.71 4.85 -0.30
C LEU A 56 14.11 5.15 -1.75
N LEU A 57 13.44 6.12 -2.38
CA LEU A 57 13.54 6.44 -3.80
C LEU A 57 13.73 7.95 -3.96
N ASP A 58 14.64 8.35 -4.85
CA ASP A 58 14.89 9.76 -5.19
C ASP A 58 13.92 10.28 -6.27
N GLU A 59 12.87 9.52 -6.56
CA GLU A 59 11.90 9.77 -7.62
C GLU A 59 10.74 10.64 -7.13
N ALA A 60 10.25 11.53 -7.99
CA ALA A 60 9.03 12.28 -7.72
C ALA A 60 7.82 11.43 -8.12
N PHE A 61 6.88 11.24 -7.20
CA PHE A 61 5.64 10.51 -7.44
C PHE A 61 4.46 11.46 -7.63
N ASP A 62 3.60 11.16 -8.60
CA ASP A 62 2.38 11.95 -8.89
C ASP A 62 1.12 11.36 -8.24
N LEU A 63 1.12 10.07 -7.91
CA LEU A 63 -0.06 9.32 -7.46
C LEU A 63 0.33 8.12 -6.60
N VAL A 64 -0.42 7.89 -5.51
CA VAL A 64 -0.35 6.65 -4.73
C VAL A 64 -1.58 5.79 -4.99
N VAL A 65 -1.36 4.50 -5.27
CA VAL A 65 -2.42 3.51 -5.43
C VAL A 65 -2.16 2.33 -4.50
N THR A 66 -3.11 2.01 -3.63
CA THR A 66 -3.04 0.86 -2.72
C THR A 66 -4.09 -0.19 -3.07
N GLY A 67 -3.70 -1.46 -2.97
CA GLY A 67 -4.55 -2.61 -3.34
C GLY A 67 -3.92 -3.48 -4.43
N ILE A 68 -4.68 -4.31 -5.14
CA ILE A 68 -6.13 -4.56 -4.97
C ILE A 68 -6.36 -5.53 -3.81
N ASN A 69 -7.10 -5.11 -2.78
CA ASN A 69 -7.45 -6.02 -1.69
C ASN A 69 -8.46 -7.08 -2.15
N PHE A 70 -8.28 -8.32 -1.71
CA PHE A 70 -9.23 -9.41 -1.96
C PHE A 70 -10.30 -9.42 -0.85
N GLY A 71 -11.47 -8.88 -1.19
CA GLY A 71 -12.58 -8.73 -0.25
C GLY A 71 -12.92 -7.26 0.02
N PRO A 72 -14.19 -6.96 0.30
CA PRO A 72 -14.62 -5.60 0.60
C PRO A 72 -14.17 -5.15 1.99
N ASN A 73 -13.77 -3.88 2.11
CA ASN A 73 -13.72 -3.14 3.38
C ASN A 73 -14.81 -2.08 3.34
N LEU A 74 -16.00 -2.38 3.87
CA LEU A 74 -17.19 -1.53 3.82
C LEU A 74 -17.58 -1.08 5.23
N GLY A 75 -18.09 0.14 5.36
CA GLY A 75 -18.50 0.69 6.65
C GLY A 75 -17.32 0.78 7.63
N ASP A 76 -17.48 0.20 8.81
CA ASP A 76 -16.50 0.32 9.90
C ASP A 76 -15.18 -0.42 9.62
N ASP A 77 -15.19 -1.39 8.69
CA ASP A 77 -14.00 -2.14 8.26
C ASP A 77 -12.95 -1.26 7.58
N VAL A 78 -13.33 -0.05 7.15
CA VAL A 78 -12.44 0.94 6.55
C VAL A 78 -11.37 1.40 7.53
N VAL A 79 -11.72 1.56 8.82
CA VAL A 79 -10.80 2.05 9.87
C VAL A 79 -9.66 1.06 10.13
N TYR A 80 -9.93 -0.24 9.94
CA TYR A 80 -8.97 -1.32 10.16
C TYR A 80 -8.27 -1.78 8.87
N SER A 81 -8.61 -1.18 7.72
CA SER A 81 -8.07 -1.58 6.43
C SER A 81 -6.66 -1.03 6.22
N GLY A 82 -5.68 -1.92 6.10
CA GLY A 82 -4.32 -1.55 5.69
C GLY A 82 -4.29 -0.95 4.27
N THR A 83 -5.20 -1.37 3.39
CA THR A 83 -5.32 -0.80 2.04
C THR A 83 -5.72 0.67 2.11
N VAL A 84 -6.72 1.00 2.93
CA VAL A 84 -7.16 2.39 3.13
C VAL A 84 -6.07 3.18 3.86
N ALA A 85 -5.44 2.58 4.87
CA ALA A 85 -4.38 3.22 5.62
C ALA A 85 -3.20 3.68 4.75
N GLY A 86 -2.73 2.85 3.81
CA GLY A 86 -1.67 3.27 2.89
C GLY A 86 -2.08 4.43 1.97
N ALA A 87 -3.35 4.50 1.54
CA ALA A 87 -3.84 5.64 0.77
C ALA A 87 -3.94 6.90 1.63
N ILE A 88 -4.32 6.77 2.90
CA ILE A 88 -4.31 7.86 3.87
C ILE A 88 -2.88 8.38 4.07
N GLU A 89 -1.89 7.50 4.19
CA GLU A 89 -0.47 7.88 4.33
C GLU A 89 0.03 8.67 3.12
N GLY A 90 -0.29 8.22 1.91
CA GLY A 90 0.04 8.96 0.68
C GLY A 90 -0.57 10.35 0.66
N ARG A 91 -1.80 10.49 1.17
CA ARG A 91 -2.47 11.78 1.31
C ARG A 91 -1.81 12.67 2.37
N PHE A 92 -1.38 12.11 3.49
CA PHE A 92 -0.66 12.84 4.54
C PHE A 92 0.66 13.41 4.02
N LEU A 93 1.34 12.67 3.13
CA LEU A 93 2.58 13.10 2.47
C LEU A 93 2.35 13.99 1.24
N GLY A 94 1.09 14.40 0.99
CA GLY A 94 0.75 15.46 0.04
C GLY A 94 0.33 14.99 -1.36
N LEU A 95 0.28 13.69 -1.62
CA LEU A 95 -0.08 13.15 -2.93
C LEU A 95 -1.59 12.84 -3.03
N PRO A 96 -2.17 12.88 -4.24
CA PRO A 96 -3.45 12.22 -4.47
C PRO A 96 -3.29 10.71 -4.24
N SER A 97 -4.29 10.07 -3.66
CA SER A 97 -4.20 8.66 -3.25
C SER A 97 -5.51 7.92 -3.41
N LEU A 98 -5.43 6.68 -3.88
CA LEU A 98 -6.58 5.81 -4.18
C LEU A 98 -6.40 4.43 -3.53
N ALA A 99 -7.46 3.91 -2.92
CA ALA A 99 -7.51 2.55 -2.38
C ALA A 99 -8.51 1.70 -3.16
N PHE A 100 -8.06 0.59 -3.75
CA PHE A 100 -8.89 -0.31 -4.55
C PHE A 100 -9.12 -1.65 -3.84
N HIS A 101 -10.38 -2.10 -3.87
CA HIS A 101 -10.83 -3.37 -3.30
C HIS A 101 -11.61 -4.14 -4.36
N TRP A 102 -11.40 -5.45 -4.44
CA TRP A 102 -12.17 -6.33 -5.31
C TRP A 102 -13.22 -7.08 -4.50
N GLN A 103 -14.49 -6.88 -4.85
CA GLN A 103 -15.61 -7.61 -4.26
C GLN A 103 -16.06 -8.72 -5.22
N LEU A 104 -15.87 -9.97 -4.80
CA LEU A 104 -16.53 -11.10 -5.44
C LEU A 104 -17.98 -11.15 -4.97
N GLU A 105 -18.93 -11.07 -5.90
CA GLU A 105 -20.28 -11.54 -5.63
C GLU A 105 -20.23 -13.06 -5.42
N ARG A 106 -20.47 -13.52 -4.19
CA ARG A 106 -20.89 -14.90 -4.01
C ARG A 106 -22.28 -15.03 -4.63
N GLN A 107 -22.42 -15.83 -5.69
CA GLN A 107 -23.72 -16.39 -6.03
C GLN A 107 -24.24 -17.08 -4.77
N ALA A 108 -25.32 -16.53 -4.21
CA ALA A 108 -26.09 -17.24 -3.20
C ALA A 108 -26.58 -18.54 -3.87
N PHE A 109 -26.26 -19.68 -3.26
CA PHE A 109 -26.83 -20.96 -3.64
C PHE A 109 -28.34 -20.96 -3.41
#